data_AF-A0A9D1ZAA6-F1
#
_entry.id   AF-A0A9D1ZAA6-F1
#
_cell.length_a   1.000
_cell.length_b   1.000
_cell.length_c   1.000
_cell.angle_alpha   90.00
_cell.angle_beta   90.00
_cell.angle_gamma   90.00
#
_symmetry.space_group_name_H-M   'P 1'
#
loop_
_entity.id
_entity.type
_entity.pdbx_description
1 polymer ?
#
loop_
_entity_poly.entity_id
_entity_poly.type
_entity_poly.pdbx_seq_one_letter_code
_entity_poly.pdbx_strand_id
1 'polypeptide(L)'
;MTYNDRGGRPRQGSGSRSGGSHPYSQGSRGRISPQGTYHGPRGTRQRPSSRRSSGPGYPLRARNINFQSGRARRLNTNRRLLILAALALVLLVLLIVGISSCVRSCSADQGTPAETNPVDARVAAGVSEDLTNQFSVELDRGEKLAQIAANADAYENQALLELALSEPSAIDFVAAYPEAEKAAQPYEDTVEKGTVPQLVCWDSRWGNVDYAGGPLALTGSGPTALSMAYMGLTGKGDKSPADLAQAITEAEMATGDSLMSGTFLTDSLGDLGLTCSTYTSNAENLAQVLDTGNYLLIEAKAGTLTDAAHWVIIVTEESNGSVRVYDPTSPEVGSHTWDPATVASWGETLYQLSATESSEE
;
A
#
# COMPACT_ATOMS: atom_id res chain seq x y z
N MET A 1 0.30 -23.80 -70.35
CA MET A 1 1.28 -23.73 -71.46
C MET A 1 1.70 -22.27 -71.57
N THR A 2 3.01 -21.97 -71.54
CA THR A 2 3.68 -20.64 -71.75
C THR A 2 3.16 -19.40 -70.99
N TYR A 3 3.82 -18.83 -69.97
CA TYR A 3 5.14 -18.15 -69.82
C TYR A 3 5.24 -16.66 -70.24
N ASN A 4 5.62 -15.82 -69.25
CA ASN A 4 6.36 -14.53 -69.26
C ASN A 4 5.82 -13.67 -68.10
N ASP A 5 6.48 -13.38 -66.98
CA ASP A 5 7.91 -13.34 -66.54
C ASP A 5 8.72 -12.08 -66.91
N ARG A 6 9.62 -11.69 -65.98
CA ARG A 6 10.43 -10.45 -65.81
C ARG A 6 9.67 -9.25 -65.21
N GLY A 7 10.15 -8.55 -64.17
CA GLY A 7 11.38 -8.69 -63.37
C GLY A 7 12.17 -7.37 -63.29
N GLY A 8 12.40 -6.81 -62.09
CA GLY A 8 13.13 -5.52 -61.95
C GLY A 8 13.26 -4.91 -60.54
N ARG A 9 14.23 -5.39 -59.76
CA ARG A 9 14.96 -4.68 -58.68
C ARG A 9 16.47 -4.90 -58.97
N PRO A 10 17.49 -4.26 -58.33
CA PRO A 10 17.47 -3.34 -57.17
C PRO A 10 18.43 -2.10 -57.28
N ARG A 11 18.50 -1.28 -56.22
CA ARG A 11 19.69 -0.58 -55.64
C ARG A 11 19.20 0.24 -54.42
N GLN A 12 19.57 -0.06 -53.17
CA GLN A 12 20.85 0.18 -52.48
C GLN A 12 21.43 1.60 -52.59
N GLY A 13 21.48 2.28 -51.44
CA GLY A 13 22.24 3.50 -51.17
C GLY A 13 22.52 3.63 -49.67
N SER A 14 23.80 3.82 -49.32
CA SER A 14 24.29 4.22 -47.99
C SER A 14 23.68 5.56 -47.54
N GLY A 15 23.54 5.92 -46.26
CA GLY A 15 24.24 5.47 -45.05
C GLY A 15 25.14 6.58 -44.51
N SER A 16 24.90 7.08 -43.29
CA SER A 16 25.85 7.94 -42.56
C SER A 16 25.60 7.90 -41.04
N ARG A 17 26.69 8.00 -40.27
CA ARG A 17 26.73 8.06 -38.79
C ARG A 17 27.37 9.38 -38.38
N SER A 18 26.79 10.07 -37.39
CA SER A 18 27.49 10.94 -36.43
C SER A 18 26.54 11.15 -35.24
N GLY A 19 26.94 11.07 -33.98
CA GLY A 19 28.30 11.17 -33.43
C GLY A 19 28.58 12.61 -33.01
N GLY A 20 28.11 13.01 -31.83
CA GLY A 20 28.27 14.34 -31.26
C GLY A 20 28.29 14.29 -29.73
N SER A 21 29.43 14.67 -29.14
CA SER A 21 29.74 14.51 -27.71
C SER A 21 29.29 15.69 -26.87
N HIS A 22 29.23 15.49 -25.54
CA HIS A 22 29.10 16.57 -24.54
C HIS A 22 30.25 17.61 -24.67
N PRO A 23 30.08 18.80 -24.06
CA PRO A 23 30.79 18.96 -22.79
C PRO A 23 29.97 19.59 -21.66
N TYR A 24 30.21 19.10 -20.44
CA TYR A 24 29.87 19.76 -19.18
C TYR A 24 30.48 21.16 -19.10
N SER A 25 29.72 22.14 -18.59
CA SER A 25 30.23 23.45 -18.18
C SER A 25 30.12 23.60 -16.66
N GLN A 26 31.26 23.80 -15.98
CA GLN A 26 31.33 23.95 -14.53
C GLN A 26 30.79 25.32 -14.06
N GLY A 27 29.68 25.31 -13.32
CA GLY A 27 29.19 26.50 -12.62
C GLY A 27 29.91 26.71 -11.28
N SER A 28 30.84 27.68 -11.21
CA SER A 28 31.48 28.08 -9.94
C SER A 28 30.65 29.11 -9.16
N ARG A 29 29.99 28.68 -8.08
CA ARG A 29 29.49 29.49 -6.95
C ARG A 29 29.46 28.58 -5.70
N GLY A 30 29.75 29.00 -4.47
CA GLY A 30 30.31 30.24 -3.95
C GLY A 30 30.44 30.08 -2.43
N ARG A 31 31.67 30.13 -1.89
CA ARG A 31 31.95 29.75 -0.48
C ARG A 31 31.63 30.91 0.47
N ILE A 32 30.58 30.79 1.29
CA ILE A 32 30.23 31.81 2.31
C ILE A 32 30.10 31.19 3.70
N SER A 33 31.01 31.62 4.58
CA SER A 33 31.00 31.59 6.05
C SER A 33 32.23 32.42 6.45
N PRO A 34 32.17 33.31 7.48
CA PRO A 34 31.78 32.89 8.83
C PRO A 34 31.11 33.97 9.75
N GLN A 35 30.85 33.57 11.00
CA GLN A 35 30.73 34.40 12.23
C GLN A 35 29.50 35.31 12.44
N GLY A 36 29.09 35.43 13.72
CA GLY A 36 27.92 36.20 14.19
C GLY A 36 27.10 35.43 15.25
N THR A 37 27.71 34.98 16.35
CA THR A 37 27.72 35.70 17.65
C THR A 37 26.32 36.04 18.18
N TYR A 38 25.81 35.19 19.07
CA TYR A 38 24.50 35.29 19.71
C TYR A 38 24.46 36.40 20.78
N HIS A 39 23.50 37.33 20.70
CA HIS A 39 23.27 38.36 21.72
C HIS A 39 21.90 38.20 22.38
N GLY A 40 21.88 37.88 23.68
CA GLY A 40 20.67 37.87 24.50
C GLY A 40 20.39 39.22 25.17
N PRO A 41 19.12 39.59 25.48
CA PRO A 41 18.80 40.81 26.22
C PRO A 41 18.94 40.64 27.75
N ARG A 42 19.60 41.60 28.41
CA ARG A 42 19.63 41.73 29.88
C ARG A 42 18.87 42.97 30.34
N GLY A 43 17.94 42.80 31.29
CA GLY A 43 17.52 43.83 32.26
C GLY A 43 16.61 44.96 31.75
N THR A 44 16.03 45.82 32.61
CA THR A 44 16.18 45.94 34.07
C THR A 44 14.92 46.51 34.78
N ARG A 45 14.72 46.11 36.05
CA ARG A 45 14.16 46.87 37.22
C ARG A 45 12.98 47.85 37.02
N GLN A 46 11.96 47.73 37.89
CA GLN A 46 11.81 48.58 39.10
C GLN A 46 10.69 48.10 40.07
N ARG A 47 10.82 48.46 41.35
CA ARG A 47 9.86 48.38 42.48
C ARG A 47 9.46 49.85 42.82
N PRO A 48 8.38 50.20 43.58
CA PRO A 48 7.99 49.58 44.86
C PRO A 48 6.46 49.56 45.18
N SER A 49 6.15 49.36 46.47
CA SER A 49 4.87 49.04 47.13
C SER A 49 3.91 50.20 47.46
N SER A 50 2.60 49.93 47.66
CA SER A 50 1.96 49.78 49.00
C SER A 50 0.42 50.00 49.06
N ARG A 51 -0.20 49.53 50.17
CA ARG A 51 -1.61 49.74 50.67
C ARG A 51 -2.74 48.91 50.02
N ARG A 52 -3.90 48.64 50.67
CA ARG A 52 -4.27 48.20 52.06
C ARG A 52 -5.80 47.93 52.10
N SER A 53 -6.30 47.09 53.03
CA SER A 53 -7.74 46.78 53.30
C SER A 53 -8.45 45.90 52.25
N SER A 54 -9.46 45.05 52.55
CA SER A 54 -10.16 44.69 53.82
C SER A 54 -10.58 43.19 53.78
N GLY A 55 -10.96 42.57 54.91
CA GLY A 55 -11.38 41.13 55.00
C GLY A 55 -12.89 40.90 54.75
N PRO A 56 -13.52 39.79 55.22
CA PRO A 56 -13.04 38.50 55.77
C PRO A 56 -13.42 37.29 54.86
N GLY A 57 -13.25 35.99 55.18
CA GLY A 57 -12.53 35.31 56.28
C GLY A 57 -13.28 34.09 56.88
N TYR A 58 -13.01 32.86 56.40
CA TYR A 58 -13.51 31.57 56.97
C TYR A 58 -12.34 30.63 57.34
N PRO A 59 -12.42 29.82 58.42
CA PRO A 59 -11.25 29.13 58.96
C PRO A 59 -11.09 27.68 58.47
N LEU A 60 -9.85 27.27 58.19
CA LEU A 60 -9.45 25.86 58.15
C LEU A 60 -8.60 25.51 59.39
N ARG A 61 -9.00 24.45 60.09
CA ARG A 61 -8.38 23.96 61.33
C ARG A 61 -6.92 23.53 61.08
N ALA A 62 -5.98 24.21 61.72
CA ALA A 62 -4.69 23.60 62.03
C ALA A 62 -4.87 22.53 63.13
N ARG A 63 -4.30 21.34 62.93
CA ARG A 63 -4.09 20.35 63.99
C ARG A 63 -2.61 20.31 64.33
N ASN A 64 -2.30 20.62 65.58
CA ASN A 64 -0.94 20.65 66.09
C ASN A 64 -0.58 19.23 66.57
N ILE A 65 0.51 18.65 66.07
CA ILE A 65 1.06 17.40 66.64
C ILE A 65 2.42 17.73 67.27
N ASN A 66 2.50 17.50 68.57
CA ASN A 66 3.71 17.72 69.37
C ASN A 66 4.82 16.75 68.97
N PHE A 67 5.98 17.28 68.59
CA PHE A 67 7.23 16.52 68.70
C PHE A 67 7.70 16.55 70.15
N GLN A 68 7.22 15.60 70.96
CA GLN A 68 7.81 15.36 72.27
C GLN A 68 9.22 14.76 72.10
N SER A 69 10.17 15.35 72.81
CA SER A 69 11.57 14.95 72.84
C SER A 69 11.77 13.53 73.39
N GLY A 70 11.95 12.55 72.51
CA GLY A 70 12.34 11.18 72.85
C GLY A 70 13.86 11.04 72.95
N ARG A 71 14.36 10.66 74.14
CA ARG A 71 15.80 10.52 74.45
C ARG A 71 16.58 9.70 73.42
N ALA A 72 17.69 10.25 72.94
CA ALA A 72 18.70 9.50 72.21
C ALA A 72 19.30 8.39 73.09
N ARG A 73 18.92 7.13 72.85
CA ARG A 73 19.72 5.98 73.28
C ARG A 73 20.83 5.76 72.25
N ARG A 74 22.06 6.12 72.59
CA ARG A 74 23.25 5.63 71.87
C ARG A 74 23.31 4.11 72.02
N LEU A 75 22.75 3.37 71.08
CA LEU A 75 23.11 1.97 70.89
C LEU A 75 24.53 1.95 70.35
N ASN A 76 25.46 1.44 71.16
CA ASN A 76 26.83 1.20 70.74
C ASN A 76 26.85 -0.07 69.87
N THR A 77 26.26 0.03 68.67
CA THR A 77 26.03 -1.12 67.80
C THR A 77 27.39 -1.61 67.29
N ASN A 78 27.79 -2.80 67.74
CA ASN A 78 29.05 -3.42 67.39
C ASN A 78 29.27 -3.37 65.87
N ARG A 79 30.33 -2.69 65.42
CA ARG A 79 30.63 -2.50 63.99
C ARG A 79 30.72 -3.84 63.23
N ARG A 80 31.15 -4.90 63.91
CA ARG A 80 31.14 -6.29 63.43
C ARG A 80 29.72 -6.83 63.16
N LEU A 81 28.74 -6.49 64.01
CA LEU A 81 27.34 -6.92 63.85
C LEU A 81 26.67 -6.20 62.67
N LEU A 82 27.00 -4.92 62.44
CA LEU A 82 26.57 -4.18 61.25
C LEU A 82 27.17 -4.73 59.96
N ILE A 83 28.45 -5.12 59.98
CA ILE A 83 29.11 -5.78 58.85
C ILE A 83 28.46 -7.14 58.57
N LEU A 84 28.18 -7.95 59.60
CA LEU A 84 27.48 -9.23 59.44
C LEU A 84 26.05 -9.06 58.90
N ALA A 85 25.30 -8.06 59.36
CA ALA A 85 23.97 -7.74 58.83
C ALA A 85 24.03 -7.28 57.37
N ALA A 86 25.03 -6.47 56.99
CA ALA A 86 25.24 -6.06 55.61
C ALA A 86 25.63 -7.23 54.70
N LEU A 87 26.51 -8.13 55.15
CA LEU A 87 26.87 -9.34 54.42
C LEU A 87 25.68 -10.30 54.27
N ALA A 88 24.86 -10.46 55.30
CA ALA A 88 23.62 -11.24 55.23
C ALA A 88 22.61 -10.63 54.24
N LEU A 89 22.49 -9.30 54.19
CA LEU A 89 21.66 -8.61 53.19
C LEU A 89 22.19 -8.83 51.76
N VAL A 90 23.51 -8.71 51.54
CA VAL A 90 24.13 -8.97 50.23
C VAL A 90 23.93 -10.43 49.82
N LEU A 91 24.08 -11.38 50.74
CA LEU A 91 23.86 -12.80 50.46
C LEU A 91 22.38 -13.10 50.17
N LEU A 92 21.45 -12.46 50.88
CA LEU A 92 20.02 -12.52 50.58
C LEU A 92 19.70 -11.95 49.19
N VAL A 93 20.29 -10.82 48.81
CA VAL A 93 20.12 -10.22 47.48
C VAL A 93 20.72 -11.14 46.40
N LEU A 94 21.91 -11.71 46.61
CA LEU A 94 22.51 -12.68 45.70
C LEU A 94 21.68 -13.96 45.58
N LEU A 95 21.01 -14.39 46.64
CA LEU A 95 20.12 -15.55 46.64
C LEU A 95 18.80 -15.24 45.92
N ILE A 96 18.23 -14.04 46.09
CA ILE A 96 17.06 -13.57 45.33
C ILE A 96 17.40 -13.42 43.84
N VAL A 97 18.56 -12.82 43.51
CA VAL A 97 19.02 -12.67 42.12
C VAL A 97 19.38 -14.02 41.51
N GLY A 98 20.04 -14.91 42.24
CA GLY A 98 20.36 -16.27 41.79
C GLY A 98 19.11 -17.12 41.53
N ILE A 99 18.11 -17.06 42.43
CA ILE A 99 16.79 -17.67 42.17
C ILE A 99 16.13 -17.01 40.96
N SER A 100 16.17 -15.68 40.83
CA SER A 100 15.62 -14.97 39.65
C SER A 100 16.28 -15.41 38.34
N SER A 101 17.59 -15.69 38.35
CA SER A 101 18.32 -16.26 37.22
C SER A 101 17.90 -17.71 36.94
N CYS A 102 17.63 -18.52 37.97
CA CYS A 102 17.06 -19.87 37.78
C CYS A 102 15.64 -19.82 37.22
N VAL A 103 14.76 -18.92 37.67
CA VAL A 103 13.41 -18.78 37.12
C VAL A 103 13.48 -18.30 35.66
N ARG A 104 14.38 -17.35 35.33
CA ARG A 104 14.52 -16.83 33.97
C ARG A 104 15.32 -17.71 33.00
N SER A 105 16.05 -18.71 33.52
CA SER A 105 16.74 -19.74 32.72
C SER A 105 16.00 -21.09 32.70
N CYS A 106 14.92 -21.24 33.46
CA CYS A 106 13.98 -22.37 33.37
C CYS A 106 12.65 -21.98 32.71
N SER A 107 12.42 -20.69 32.42
CA SER A 107 11.58 -20.24 31.30
C SER A 107 12.37 -20.28 29.98
N ALA A 108 13.07 -21.38 29.72
CA ALA A 108 13.23 -21.83 28.35
C ALA A 108 11.82 -22.24 27.91
N ASP A 109 11.27 -21.48 26.98
CA ASP A 109 9.92 -21.67 26.49
C ASP A 109 9.79 -23.11 25.97
N GLN A 110 9.07 -23.96 26.70
CA GLN A 110 8.52 -25.16 26.09
C GLN A 110 7.32 -24.71 25.27
N GLY A 111 7.63 -24.03 24.17
CA GLY A 111 6.71 -23.97 23.05
C GLY A 111 6.27 -25.41 22.79
N THR A 112 4.96 -25.58 22.68
CA THR A 112 4.37 -26.71 21.96
C THR A 112 5.24 -26.99 20.73
N PRO A 113 5.55 -28.27 20.39
CA PRO A 113 6.24 -28.55 19.15
C PRO A 113 5.53 -27.78 18.06
N ALA A 114 6.25 -26.86 17.39
CA ALA A 114 5.65 -26.07 16.33
C ALA A 114 5.01 -27.08 15.38
N GLU A 115 3.69 -27.00 15.21
CA GLU A 115 2.97 -27.99 14.44
C GLU A 115 3.54 -27.86 13.03
N THR A 116 4.29 -28.87 12.58
CA THR A 116 4.99 -28.80 11.30
C THR A 116 4.01 -29.21 10.23
N ASN A 117 3.90 -28.43 9.16
CA ASN A 117 3.09 -28.80 8.02
C ASN A 117 3.47 -30.21 7.52
N PRO A 118 2.50 -31.14 7.37
CA PRO A 118 2.78 -32.55 7.10
C PRO A 118 3.24 -32.82 5.66
N VAL A 119 3.13 -31.84 4.75
CA VAL A 119 3.48 -31.96 3.32
C VAL A 119 4.87 -31.38 3.07
N ASP A 120 5.12 -30.12 3.46
CA ASP A 120 6.44 -29.50 3.43
C ASP A 120 6.66 -28.63 4.68
N ALA A 121 7.63 -29.00 5.51
CA ALA A 121 7.97 -28.31 6.76
C ALA A 121 8.56 -26.89 6.57
N ARG A 122 8.78 -26.45 5.33
CA ARG A 122 9.12 -25.04 4.98
C ARG A 122 7.89 -24.13 4.96
N VAL A 123 6.69 -24.69 4.91
CA VAL A 123 5.41 -23.97 4.89
C VAL A 123 4.78 -24.01 6.29
N ALA A 124 4.10 -22.94 6.71
CA ALA A 124 3.41 -22.88 7.99
C ALA A 124 2.32 -23.98 8.11
N ALA A 125 2.03 -24.43 9.34
CA ALA A 125 0.88 -25.30 9.58
C ALA A 125 -0.44 -24.52 9.47
N GLY A 126 -1.49 -25.19 9.05
CA GLY A 126 -2.80 -24.59 8.76
C GLY A 126 -2.97 -24.11 7.32
N VAL A 127 -1.90 -24.04 6.53
CA VAL A 127 -1.98 -23.89 5.06
C VAL A 127 -2.60 -25.15 4.45
N SER A 128 -3.44 -25.00 3.43
CA SER A 128 -4.06 -26.13 2.74
C SER A 128 -3.01 -27.02 2.06
N GLU A 129 -3.31 -28.30 1.86
CA GLU A 129 -2.41 -29.23 1.16
C GLU A 129 -2.13 -28.76 -0.27
N ASP A 130 -3.12 -28.24 -0.98
CA ASP A 130 -2.96 -27.71 -2.33
C ASP A 130 -2.02 -26.51 -2.38
N LEU A 131 -2.28 -25.48 -1.57
CA LEU A 131 -1.45 -24.28 -1.49
C LEU A 131 -0.03 -24.60 -0.98
N THR A 132 0.10 -25.58 -0.07
CA THR A 132 1.41 -26.10 0.35
C THR A 132 2.18 -26.74 -0.81
N ASN A 133 1.50 -27.54 -1.64
CA ASN A 133 2.11 -28.14 -2.84
C ASN A 133 2.53 -27.06 -3.85
N GLN A 134 1.71 -26.03 -4.06
CA GLN A 134 2.07 -24.88 -4.92
C GLN A 134 3.32 -24.16 -4.41
N PHE A 135 3.36 -23.79 -3.11
CA PHE A 135 4.58 -23.23 -2.51
C PHE A 135 5.79 -24.15 -2.65
N SER A 136 5.63 -25.46 -2.40
CA SER A 136 6.74 -26.43 -2.42
C SER A 136 7.53 -26.44 -3.73
N VAL A 137 6.86 -26.17 -4.86
CA VAL A 137 7.47 -26.04 -6.19
C VAL A 137 8.23 -24.72 -6.34
N GLU A 138 7.70 -23.62 -5.79
CA GLU A 138 8.15 -22.26 -6.09
C GLU A 138 9.02 -21.61 -5.01
N LEU A 139 9.20 -22.25 -3.85
CA LEU A 139 10.03 -21.79 -2.73
C LEU A 139 11.47 -21.41 -3.14
N ASP A 140 12.01 -22.02 -4.19
CA ASP A 140 13.35 -21.74 -4.71
C ASP A 140 13.42 -20.47 -5.60
N ARG A 141 12.28 -19.83 -5.91
CA ARG A 141 12.22 -18.57 -6.70
C ARG A 141 12.80 -17.36 -5.96
N GLY A 142 12.72 -17.32 -4.63
CA GLY A 142 13.25 -16.18 -3.87
C GLY A 142 12.97 -16.20 -2.36
N GLU A 143 13.87 -15.57 -1.60
CA GLU A 143 13.85 -15.54 -0.14
C GLU A 143 12.54 -15.01 0.45
N LYS A 144 11.94 -13.96 -0.16
CA LYS A 144 10.66 -13.41 0.29
C LYS A 144 9.49 -14.37 0.14
N LEU A 145 9.45 -15.16 -0.93
CA LEU A 145 8.39 -16.17 -1.12
C LEU A 145 8.52 -17.30 -0.09
N ALA A 146 9.77 -17.66 0.28
CA ALA A 146 10.03 -18.56 1.40
C ALA A 146 9.64 -17.97 2.76
N GLN A 147 9.84 -16.68 2.99
CA GLN A 147 9.37 -15.98 4.19
C GLN A 147 7.83 -15.92 4.26
N ILE A 148 7.15 -15.66 3.13
CA ILE A 148 5.68 -15.71 3.04
C ILE A 148 5.18 -17.11 3.42
N ALA A 149 5.72 -18.16 2.79
CA ALA A 149 5.31 -19.54 3.04
C ALA A 149 5.55 -19.98 4.50
N ALA A 150 6.68 -19.61 5.09
CA ALA A 150 7.05 -19.98 6.45
C ALA A 150 6.22 -19.25 7.54
N ASN A 151 5.57 -18.13 7.20
CA ASN A 151 4.70 -17.35 8.08
C ASN A 151 3.28 -17.25 7.49
N ALA A 152 2.86 -18.22 6.69
CA ALA A 152 1.60 -18.20 5.96
C ALA A 152 0.35 -18.23 6.87
N ASP A 153 0.52 -18.64 8.13
CA ASP A 153 -0.47 -18.56 9.22
C ASP A 153 -0.73 -17.13 9.72
N ALA A 154 0.16 -16.17 9.42
CA ALA A 154 -0.05 -14.74 9.71
C ALA A 154 -1.00 -14.04 8.73
N TYR A 155 -1.47 -14.74 7.68
CA TYR A 155 -2.34 -14.19 6.65
C TYR A 155 -3.79 -14.60 6.89
N GLU A 156 -4.61 -13.68 7.40
CA GLU A 156 -6.05 -13.91 7.64
C GLU A 156 -6.82 -14.28 6.36
N ASN A 157 -6.34 -13.81 5.19
CA ASN A 157 -6.89 -14.15 3.88
C ASN A 157 -5.84 -14.88 3.04
N GLN A 158 -6.03 -16.19 2.83
CA GLN A 158 -5.09 -17.04 2.08
C GLN A 158 -5.00 -16.68 0.59
N ALA A 159 -5.94 -15.94 -0.01
CA ALA A 159 -5.82 -15.48 -1.39
C ALA A 159 -4.66 -14.48 -1.60
N LEU A 160 -4.12 -13.87 -0.52
CA LEU A 160 -2.86 -13.11 -0.60
C LEU A 160 -1.65 -14.01 -0.88
N LEU A 161 -1.68 -15.26 -0.40
CA LEU A 161 -0.64 -16.26 -0.65
C LEU A 161 -0.70 -16.74 -2.11
N GLU A 162 -1.91 -16.94 -2.64
CA GLU A 162 -2.16 -17.22 -4.06
C GLU A 162 -1.66 -16.07 -4.95
N LEU A 163 -1.93 -14.81 -4.59
CA LEU A 163 -1.41 -13.63 -5.27
C LEU A 163 0.13 -13.60 -5.34
N ALA A 164 0.83 -13.98 -4.27
CA ALA A 164 2.30 -14.05 -4.28
C ALA A 164 2.86 -15.20 -5.14
N LEU A 165 2.07 -16.25 -5.39
CA LEU A 165 2.43 -17.37 -6.25
C LEU A 165 2.16 -17.07 -7.74
N SER A 166 1.04 -16.41 -8.04
CA SER A 166 0.63 -16.07 -9.40
C SER A 166 1.36 -14.83 -9.95
N GLU A 167 1.53 -13.80 -9.14
CA GLU A 167 2.08 -12.50 -9.55
C GLU A 167 3.41 -12.18 -8.85
N PRO A 168 4.57 -12.47 -9.48
CA PRO A 168 5.88 -12.23 -8.88
C PRO A 168 6.14 -10.77 -8.47
N SER A 169 5.46 -9.82 -9.12
CA SER A 169 5.55 -8.39 -8.78
C SER A 169 4.78 -8.02 -7.51
N ALA A 170 3.88 -8.87 -7.03
CA ALA A 170 3.10 -8.68 -5.80
C ALA A 170 3.80 -9.24 -4.54
N ILE A 171 4.85 -10.07 -4.68
CA ILE A 171 5.58 -10.70 -3.56
C ILE A 171 6.03 -9.69 -2.51
N ASP A 172 6.53 -8.52 -2.94
CA ASP A 172 6.99 -7.46 -2.04
C ASP A 172 5.86 -6.83 -1.23
N PHE A 173 4.68 -6.68 -1.83
CA PHE A 173 3.47 -6.22 -1.15
C PHE A 173 2.96 -7.27 -0.17
N VAL A 174 2.81 -8.53 -0.62
CA VAL A 174 2.29 -9.62 0.21
C VAL A 174 3.19 -9.85 1.43
N ALA A 175 4.52 -9.89 1.26
CA ALA A 175 5.46 -10.04 2.37
C ALA A 175 5.32 -8.95 3.45
N ALA A 176 4.93 -7.73 3.08
CA ALA A 176 4.71 -6.63 4.01
C ALA A 176 3.29 -6.60 4.61
N TYR A 177 2.32 -7.27 3.99
CA TYR A 177 0.90 -7.16 4.33
C TYR A 177 0.55 -7.42 5.81
N PRO A 178 1.11 -8.43 6.51
CA PRO A 178 0.75 -8.71 7.91
C PRO A 178 1.07 -7.56 8.88
N GLU A 179 2.11 -6.77 8.58
CA GLU A 179 2.55 -5.63 9.42
C GLU A 179 2.08 -4.26 8.87
N ALA A 180 1.51 -4.22 7.66
CA ALA A 180 1.16 -2.99 6.97
C ALA A 180 -0.09 -2.30 7.54
N GLU A 181 -0.01 -0.97 7.71
CA GLU A 181 -1.15 -0.13 8.05
C GLU A 181 -2.24 -0.21 6.97
N LYS A 182 -3.50 -0.41 7.38
CA LYS A 182 -4.68 -0.53 6.49
C LYS A 182 -5.24 0.83 6.09
N ALA A 183 -4.35 1.75 5.70
CA ALA A 183 -4.65 3.15 5.43
C ALA A 183 -4.17 3.57 4.03
N ALA A 184 -4.96 4.41 3.37
CA ALA A 184 -4.62 4.96 2.06
C ALA A 184 -3.47 5.99 2.15
N GLN A 185 -2.65 6.02 1.11
CA GLN A 185 -1.60 7.03 0.90
C GLN A 185 -1.86 7.80 -0.40
N PRO A 186 -1.46 9.08 -0.50
CA PRO A 186 -1.70 9.88 -1.69
C PRO A 186 -0.97 9.34 -2.93
N TYR A 187 -1.59 9.54 -4.10
CA TYR A 187 -0.95 9.31 -5.38
C TYR A 187 -0.20 10.59 -5.81
N GLU A 188 1.13 10.58 -5.65
CA GLU A 188 2.00 11.73 -5.95
C GLU A 188 2.67 11.68 -7.34
N ASP A 189 2.43 10.62 -8.13
CA ASP A 189 3.02 10.50 -9.47
C ASP A 189 2.38 11.50 -10.44
N THR A 190 3.13 11.89 -11.47
CA THR A 190 2.65 12.85 -12.47
C THR A 190 1.59 12.21 -13.38
N VAL A 191 0.39 12.77 -13.40
CA VAL A 191 -0.71 12.40 -14.32
C VAL A 191 -0.75 13.40 -15.48
N GLU A 192 -0.93 12.90 -16.71
CA GLU A 192 -1.10 13.70 -17.92
C GLU A 192 -2.45 13.36 -18.57
N LYS A 193 -3.26 14.38 -18.88
CA LYS A 193 -4.56 14.18 -19.55
C LYS A 193 -4.35 13.53 -20.92
N GLY A 194 -5.13 12.48 -21.20
CA GLY A 194 -5.00 11.63 -22.37
C GLY A 194 -4.08 10.42 -22.19
N THR A 195 -3.28 10.37 -21.12
CA THR A 195 -2.41 9.23 -20.80
C THR A 195 -2.96 8.49 -19.59
N VAL A 196 -3.34 7.23 -19.79
CA VAL A 196 -3.80 6.36 -18.70
C VAL A 196 -2.58 5.77 -17.97
N PRO A 197 -2.42 5.97 -16.65
CA PRO A 197 -1.39 5.28 -15.88
C PRO A 197 -1.76 3.80 -15.72
N GLN A 198 -0.79 2.89 -15.83
CA GLN A 198 -1.02 1.47 -15.56
C GLN A 198 -0.88 1.21 -14.05
N LEU A 199 -2.01 1.18 -13.34
CA LEU A 199 -2.08 0.92 -11.90
C LEU A 199 -2.34 -0.56 -11.62
N VAL A 200 -1.91 -1.05 -10.44
CA VAL A 200 -2.17 -2.41 -9.94
C VAL A 200 -2.89 -2.38 -8.60
N CYS A 201 -3.67 -3.41 -8.30
CA CYS A 201 -4.40 -3.52 -7.02
C CYS A 201 -3.45 -3.56 -5.81
N TRP A 202 -2.29 -4.21 -5.91
CA TRP A 202 -1.32 -4.43 -4.82
C TRP A 202 -0.28 -3.31 -4.65
N ASP A 203 -0.56 -2.08 -5.08
CA ASP A 203 0.30 -0.95 -4.72
C ASP A 203 0.19 -0.69 -3.21
N SER A 204 1.33 -0.54 -2.54
CA SER A 204 1.40 -0.24 -1.11
C SER A 204 0.55 0.95 -0.65
N ARG A 205 0.26 1.90 -1.54
CA ARG A 205 -0.53 3.12 -1.28
C ARG A 205 -2.03 2.85 -1.09
N TRP A 206 -2.57 1.74 -1.60
CA TRP A 206 -4.00 1.43 -1.50
C TRP A 206 -4.34 -0.04 -1.31
N GLY A 207 -3.51 -0.99 -1.74
CA GLY A 207 -3.81 -2.42 -1.69
C GLY A 207 -4.04 -2.98 -0.28
N ASN A 208 -3.52 -2.29 0.73
CA ASN A 208 -3.72 -2.58 2.15
C ASN A 208 -5.07 -2.11 2.72
N VAL A 209 -5.84 -1.29 1.99
CA VAL A 209 -7.14 -0.77 2.44
C VAL A 209 -8.20 -1.85 2.31
N ASP A 210 -9.10 -1.96 3.28
CA ASP A 210 -10.24 -2.89 3.20
C ASP A 210 -11.29 -2.37 2.20
N TYR A 211 -11.67 -3.22 1.25
CA TYR A 211 -12.72 -2.98 0.27
C TYR A 211 -13.53 -4.26 0.00
N ALA A 212 -14.85 -4.14 -0.03
CA ALA A 212 -15.78 -5.26 -0.34
C ALA A 212 -15.55 -6.55 0.47
N GLY A 213 -15.07 -6.44 1.73
CA GLY A 213 -14.83 -7.58 2.63
C GLY A 213 -13.44 -8.23 2.54
N GLY A 214 -12.50 -7.64 1.80
CA GLY A 214 -11.10 -8.08 1.78
C GLY A 214 -10.12 -6.93 1.46
N PRO A 215 -8.82 -7.22 1.34
CA PRO A 215 -7.84 -6.22 0.91
C PRO A 215 -8.12 -5.77 -0.52
N LEU A 216 -8.03 -4.46 -0.79
CA LEU A 216 -8.18 -3.89 -2.13
C LEU A 216 -7.19 -4.52 -3.13
N ALA A 217 -6.03 -5.01 -2.67
CA ALA A 217 -5.10 -5.82 -3.45
C ALA A 217 -5.73 -7.07 -4.12
N LEU A 218 -6.81 -7.61 -3.54
CA LEU A 218 -7.57 -8.76 -4.05
C LEU A 218 -8.94 -8.36 -4.61
N THR A 219 -9.60 -7.38 -4.00
CA THR A 219 -11.01 -7.04 -4.30
C THR A 219 -11.20 -5.79 -5.17
N GLY A 220 -10.14 -5.01 -5.39
CA GLY A 220 -10.23 -3.63 -5.87
C GLY A 220 -10.03 -3.42 -7.37
N SER A 221 -10.30 -4.43 -8.22
CA SER A 221 -10.16 -4.29 -9.69
C SER A 221 -11.00 -3.14 -10.24
N GLY A 222 -12.29 -3.07 -9.88
CA GLY A 222 -13.22 -2.00 -10.25
C GLY A 222 -12.73 -0.59 -9.89
N PRO A 223 -12.49 -0.29 -8.59
CA PRO A 223 -11.93 0.98 -8.15
C PRO A 223 -10.62 1.36 -8.86
N THR A 224 -9.74 0.38 -9.11
CA THR A 224 -8.44 0.62 -9.75
C THR A 224 -8.58 0.93 -11.25
N ALA A 225 -9.41 0.19 -11.98
CA ALA A 225 -9.73 0.45 -13.39
C ALA A 225 -10.43 1.82 -13.57
N LEU A 226 -11.33 2.19 -12.65
CA LEU A 226 -11.97 3.51 -12.67
C LEU A 226 -10.99 4.65 -12.33
N SER A 227 -10.03 4.42 -11.42
CA SER A 227 -8.97 5.40 -11.11
C SER A 227 -8.09 5.66 -12.33
N MET A 228 -7.69 4.61 -13.06
CA MET A 228 -6.99 4.70 -14.33
C MET A 228 -7.75 5.56 -15.36
N ALA A 229 -9.05 5.29 -15.56
CA ALA A 229 -9.90 6.07 -16.47
C ALA A 229 -10.02 7.55 -16.03
N TYR A 230 -10.25 7.80 -14.73
CA TYR A 230 -10.35 9.13 -14.16
C TYR A 230 -9.08 9.95 -14.40
N MET A 231 -7.92 9.35 -14.11
CA MET A 231 -6.61 9.99 -14.28
C MET A 231 -6.36 10.36 -15.74
N GLY A 232 -6.62 9.43 -16.67
CA GLY A 232 -6.48 9.70 -18.11
C GLY A 232 -7.46 10.77 -18.63
N LEU A 233 -8.73 10.72 -18.23
CA LEU A 233 -9.76 11.66 -18.73
C LEU A 233 -9.59 13.08 -18.18
N THR A 234 -9.19 13.21 -16.92
CA THR A 234 -9.14 14.51 -16.22
C THR A 234 -7.74 15.12 -16.17
N GLY A 235 -6.69 14.30 -16.25
CA GLY A 235 -5.31 14.71 -15.97
C GLY A 235 -4.99 14.92 -14.49
N LYS A 236 -5.82 14.40 -13.57
CA LYS A 236 -5.67 14.60 -12.12
C LYS A 236 -5.42 13.30 -11.37
N GLY A 237 -4.50 13.33 -10.41
CA GLY A 237 -4.19 12.20 -9.51
C GLY A 237 -4.94 12.20 -8.17
N ASP A 238 -5.95 13.06 -7.98
CA ASP A 238 -6.64 13.25 -6.69
C ASP A 238 -7.75 12.22 -6.39
N LYS A 239 -7.83 11.15 -7.18
CA LYS A 239 -8.72 10.00 -6.97
C LYS A 239 -7.95 8.70 -7.17
N SER A 240 -7.29 8.25 -6.11
CA SER A 240 -6.64 6.94 -6.05
C SER A 240 -7.67 5.81 -6.08
N PRO A 241 -7.25 4.56 -6.29
CA PRO A 241 -8.12 3.40 -6.15
C PRO A 241 -8.79 3.30 -4.77
N ALA A 242 -8.13 3.76 -3.70
CA ALA A 242 -8.73 3.79 -2.36
C ALA A 242 -9.85 4.84 -2.23
N ASP A 243 -9.68 6.03 -2.81
CA ASP A 243 -10.73 7.08 -2.79
C ASP A 243 -11.99 6.61 -3.53
N LEU A 244 -11.81 5.89 -4.64
CA LEU A 244 -12.92 5.33 -5.42
C LEU A 244 -13.55 4.10 -4.76
N ALA A 245 -12.74 3.24 -4.12
CA ALA A 245 -13.21 2.14 -3.30
C ALA A 245 -14.11 2.64 -2.15
N GLN A 246 -13.75 3.75 -1.52
CA GLN A 246 -14.60 4.43 -0.55
C GLN A 246 -15.90 4.94 -1.19
N ALA A 247 -15.84 5.67 -2.31
CA ALA A 247 -17.03 6.20 -2.98
C ALA A 247 -18.02 5.10 -3.42
N ILE A 248 -17.51 3.98 -3.94
CA ILE A 248 -18.33 2.81 -4.33
C ILE A 248 -18.97 2.14 -3.10
N THR A 249 -18.27 2.12 -1.97
CA THR A 249 -18.79 1.60 -0.70
C THR A 249 -19.87 2.52 -0.13
N GLU A 250 -19.66 3.84 -0.15
CA GLU A 250 -20.62 4.85 0.31
C GLU A 250 -21.90 4.89 -0.54
N ALA A 251 -21.80 4.54 -1.82
CA ALA A 251 -22.94 4.37 -2.73
C ALA A 251 -23.69 3.02 -2.53
N GLU A 252 -23.26 2.16 -1.60
CA GLU A 252 -23.76 0.78 -1.41
C GLU A 252 -23.57 -0.12 -2.65
N MET A 253 -22.60 0.19 -3.53
CA MET A 253 -22.38 -0.49 -4.82
C MET A 253 -21.16 -1.42 -4.86
N ALA A 254 -20.48 -1.62 -3.73
CA ALA A 254 -19.44 -2.64 -3.54
C ALA A 254 -20.05 -4.07 -3.47
N THR A 255 -20.64 -4.51 -4.59
CA THR A 255 -21.50 -5.69 -4.70
C THR A 255 -21.33 -6.38 -6.07
N GLY A 256 -21.89 -7.58 -6.24
CA GLY A 256 -21.77 -8.38 -7.45
C GLY A 256 -20.50 -9.23 -7.48
N ASP A 257 -20.37 -10.08 -8.51
CA ASP A 257 -19.32 -11.10 -8.59
C ASP A 257 -17.90 -10.49 -8.77
N SER A 258 -17.83 -9.29 -9.36
CA SER A 258 -16.61 -8.48 -9.52
C SER A 258 -16.40 -7.43 -8.42
N LEU A 259 -17.25 -7.43 -7.39
CA LEU A 259 -17.21 -6.55 -6.22
C LEU A 259 -17.32 -5.03 -6.52
N MET A 260 -17.70 -4.63 -7.73
CA MET A 260 -18.17 -3.29 -8.08
C MET A 260 -19.34 -3.42 -9.05
N SER A 261 -20.52 -2.92 -8.66
CA SER A 261 -21.68 -2.90 -9.55
C SER A 261 -21.46 -1.92 -10.71
N GLY A 262 -21.69 -2.37 -11.95
CA GLY A 262 -21.65 -1.50 -13.14
C GLY A 262 -22.65 -0.32 -13.09
N THR A 263 -23.67 -0.38 -12.22
CA THR A 263 -24.58 0.74 -11.94
C THR A 263 -23.84 1.95 -11.34
N PHE A 264 -22.72 1.75 -10.64
CA PHE A 264 -21.90 2.85 -10.14
C PHE A 264 -21.38 3.74 -11.29
N LEU A 265 -21.00 3.11 -12.40
CA LEU A 265 -20.54 3.80 -13.59
C LEU A 265 -21.66 4.61 -14.25
N THR A 266 -22.90 4.12 -14.26
CA THR A 266 -24.03 4.86 -14.87
C THR A 266 -24.57 5.97 -13.98
N ASP A 267 -24.58 5.79 -12.66
CA ASP A 267 -25.38 6.61 -11.75
C ASP A 267 -24.54 7.57 -10.87
N SER A 268 -23.26 7.24 -10.60
CA SER A 268 -22.46 7.90 -9.54
C SER A 268 -21.25 8.70 -10.04
N LEU A 269 -21.02 8.78 -11.36
CA LEU A 269 -19.83 9.44 -11.92
C LEU A 269 -19.89 10.97 -12.00
N GLY A 270 -21.06 11.58 -11.77
CA GLY A 270 -21.25 13.03 -11.91
C GLY A 270 -20.34 13.86 -10.99
N ASP A 271 -20.13 13.42 -9.75
CA ASP A 271 -19.25 14.10 -8.78
C ASP A 271 -17.75 13.99 -9.14
N LEU A 272 -17.40 13.04 -10.01
CA LEU A 272 -16.06 12.93 -10.60
C LEU A 272 -15.89 13.81 -11.86
N GLY A 273 -16.95 14.46 -12.34
CA GLY A 273 -16.95 15.18 -13.62
C GLY A 273 -16.80 14.24 -14.82
N LEU A 274 -17.31 13.01 -14.70
CA LEU A 274 -17.31 12.00 -15.75
C LEU A 274 -18.76 11.61 -16.13
N THR A 275 -18.91 11.08 -17.33
CA THR A 275 -20.18 10.52 -17.84
C THR A 275 -19.96 9.11 -18.39
N CYS A 276 -20.95 8.23 -18.23
CA CYS A 276 -20.94 6.87 -18.77
C CYS A 276 -22.02 6.66 -19.82
N SER A 277 -21.68 5.98 -20.92
CA SER A 277 -22.64 5.39 -21.86
C SER A 277 -22.39 3.88 -21.99
N THR A 278 -23.46 3.09 -22.07
CA THR A 278 -23.37 1.62 -22.12
C THR A 278 -23.65 1.09 -23.52
N TYR A 279 -22.85 0.12 -23.95
CA TYR A 279 -22.96 -0.53 -25.26
C TYR A 279 -22.89 -2.05 -25.10
N THR A 280 -23.59 -2.80 -25.96
CA THR A 280 -23.39 -4.26 -26.04
C THR A 280 -21.96 -4.57 -26.43
N SER A 281 -21.32 -5.51 -25.76
CA SER A 281 -19.96 -5.93 -26.08
C SER A 281 -19.92 -6.67 -27.42
N ASN A 282 -19.23 -6.08 -28.40
CA ASN A 282 -18.87 -6.68 -29.69
C ASN A 282 -17.75 -5.83 -30.33
N ALA A 283 -17.04 -6.41 -31.31
CA ALA A 283 -15.91 -5.74 -31.95
C ALA A 283 -16.28 -4.44 -32.70
N GLU A 284 -17.49 -4.31 -33.23
CA GLU A 284 -17.96 -3.12 -33.95
C GLU A 284 -18.18 -1.95 -32.98
N ASN A 285 -18.91 -2.17 -31.89
CA ASN A 285 -19.09 -1.17 -30.82
C ASN A 285 -17.75 -0.81 -30.16
N LEU A 286 -16.86 -1.78 -29.95
CA LEU A 286 -15.55 -1.53 -29.33
C LEU A 286 -14.72 -0.56 -30.20
N ALA A 287 -14.58 -0.84 -31.49
CA ALA A 287 -13.85 0.02 -32.43
C ALA A 287 -14.57 1.36 -32.70
N GLN A 288 -15.90 1.41 -32.64
CA GLN A 288 -16.66 2.65 -32.84
C GLN A 288 -16.52 3.62 -31.65
N VAL A 289 -16.46 3.09 -30.43
CA VAL A 289 -16.58 3.89 -29.19
C VAL A 289 -15.21 4.24 -28.57
N LEU A 290 -14.18 3.44 -28.85
CA LEU A 290 -12.80 3.66 -28.41
C LEU A 290 -12.09 4.74 -29.26
N ASP A 291 -12.57 5.98 -29.16
CA ASP A 291 -11.99 7.17 -29.81
C ASP A 291 -11.23 8.06 -28.79
N THR A 292 -10.50 9.04 -29.30
CA THR A 292 -9.72 10.03 -28.54
C THR A 292 -10.58 10.74 -27.50
N GLY A 293 -10.26 10.54 -26.21
CA GLY A 293 -11.00 11.13 -25.10
C GLY A 293 -12.06 10.23 -24.46
N ASN A 294 -12.18 8.98 -24.94
CA ASN A 294 -13.00 7.93 -24.33
C ASN A 294 -12.12 6.77 -23.85
N TYR A 295 -12.50 6.14 -22.74
CA TYR A 295 -11.99 4.82 -22.35
C TYR A 295 -13.17 3.89 -22.07
N LEU A 296 -12.97 2.58 -22.23
CA LEU A 296 -14.01 1.59 -21.96
C LEU A 296 -13.63 0.79 -20.71
N LEU A 297 -14.55 0.66 -19.75
CA LEU A 297 -14.47 -0.39 -18.73
C LEU A 297 -15.30 -1.60 -19.18
N ILE A 298 -14.83 -2.80 -18.83
CA ILE A 298 -15.57 -4.05 -19.04
C ILE A 298 -15.42 -4.94 -17.80
N GLU A 299 -16.52 -5.53 -17.37
CA GLU A 299 -16.53 -6.62 -16.40
C GLU A 299 -16.18 -7.92 -17.14
N ALA A 300 -14.93 -8.37 -16.98
CA ALA A 300 -14.46 -9.65 -17.50
C ALA A 300 -15.02 -10.79 -16.65
N LYS A 301 -15.63 -11.78 -17.30
CA LYS A 301 -16.21 -12.96 -16.65
C LYS A 301 -15.12 -13.89 -16.09
N ALA A 302 -15.47 -14.59 -15.02
CA ALA A 302 -14.73 -15.76 -14.54
C ALA A 302 -14.37 -16.73 -15.68
N GLY A 303 -13.12 -17.18 -15.71
CA GLY A 303 -12.56 -18.08 -16.72
C GLY A 303 -12.11 -17.43 -18.02
N THR A 304 -12.03 -16.09 -18.09
CA THR A 304 -11.56 -15.35 -19.29
C THR A 304 -10.13 -14.83 -19.15
N LEU A 305 -9.88 -14.06 -18.09
CA LEU A 305 -8.57 -13.56 -17.68
C LEU A 305 -8.14 -14.15 -16.32
N THR A 306 -9.08 -14.23 -15.36
CA THR A 306 -8.90 -14.89 -14.04
C THR A 306 -10.05 -15.85 -13.75
N ASP A 307 -9.91 -16.68 -12.72
CA ASP A 307 -10.98 -17.58 -12.26
C ASP A 307 -12.18 -16.86 -11.59
N ALA A 308 -11.99 -15.62 -11.12
CA ALA A 308 -13.05 -14.73 -10.67
C ALA A 308 -13.47 -13.74 -11.78
N ALA A 309 -14.64 -13.10 -11.62
CA ALA A 309 -15.00 -11.94 -12.42
C ALA A 309 -14.26 -10.69 -11.89
N HIS A 310 -13.84 -9.78 -12.77
CA HIS A 310 -13.14 -8.56 -12.38
C HIS A 310 -13.26 -7.46 -13.45
N TRP A 311 -12.80 -6.25 -13.14
CA TRP A 311 -12.84 -5.11 -14.07
C TRP A 311 -11.49 -4.81 -14.70
N VAL A 312 -11.50 -4.59 -16.02
CA VAL A 312 -10.35 -4.08 -16.78
C VAL A 312 -10.72 -2.83 -17.58
N ILE A 313 -9.71 -2.06 -17.99
CA ILE A 313 -9.87 -0.86 -18.82
C ILE A 313 -9.25 -1.06 -20.21
N ILE A 314 -9.97 -0.70 -21.26
CA ILE A 314 -9.53 -0.69 -22.65
C ILE A 314 -9.21 0.76 -23.00
N VAL A 315 -7.96 1.04 -23.40
CA VAL A 315 -7.40 2.41 -23.38
C VAL A 315 -7.10 3.02 -24.74
N THR A 316 -6.79 2.22 -25.77
CA THR A 316 -6.54 2.75 -27.14
C THR A 316 -6.66 1.66 -28.20
N GLU A 317 -7.07 2.05 -29.41
CA GLU A 317 -6.91 1.26 -30.63
C GLU A 317 -5.58 1.64 -31.31
N GLU A 318 -4.76 0.62 -31.56
CA GLU A 318 -3.46 0.73 -32.21
C GLU A 318 -3.65 0.77 -33.73
N SER A 319 -2.68 1.32 -34.48
CA SER A 319 -2.81 1.54 -35.94
C SER A 319 -3.03 0.28 -36.81
N ASN A 320 -3.00 -0.90 -36.21
CA ASN A 320 -3.28 -2.20 -36.83
C ASN A 320 -4.67 -2.77 -36.49
N GLY A 321 -5.52 -2.04 -35.75
CA GLY A 321 -6.84 -2.48 -35.29
C GLY A 321 -6.82 -3.38 -34.06
N SER A 322 -5.66 -3.60 -33.42
CA SER A 322 -5.59 -4.27 -32.11
C SER A 322 -5.74 -3.24 -30.98
N VAL A 323 -6.21 -3.66 -29.81
CA VAL A 323 -6.46 -2.74 -28.68
C VAL A 323 -5.55 -3.01 -27.50
N ARG A 324 -5.26 -1.94 -26.75
CA ARG A 324 -4.54 -2.01 -25.47
C ARG A 324 -5.53 -2.13 -24.32
N VAL A 325 -5.27 -3.05 -23.41
CA VAL A 325 -6.03 -3.27 -22.18
C VAL A 325 -5.08 -3.13 -21.00
N TYR A 326 -5.49 -2.46 -19.92
CA TYR A 326 -4.81 -2.56 -18.62
C TYR A 326 -5.71 -3.33 -17.65
N ASP A 327 -5.14 -4.38 -17.07
CA ASP A 327 -5.75 -5.19 -16.03
C ASP A 327 -5.11 -4.81 -14.68
N PRO A 328 -5.90 -4.28 -13.71
CA PRO A 328 -5.43 -4.03 -12.35
C PRO A 328 -4.83 -5.24 -11.63
N THR A 329 -5.21 -6.45 -12.06
CA THR A 329 -4.85 -7.72 -11.44
C THR A 329 -3.68 -8.44 -12.14
N SER A 330 -3.29 -8.01 -13.34
CA SER A 330 -2.10 -8.54 -14.03
C SER A 330 -1.47 -7.56 -15.03
N PRO A 331 -0.28 -6.99 -14.73
CA PRO A 331 0.45 -6.12 -15.64
C PRO A 331 0.73 -6.70 -17.03
N GLU A 332 0.81 -8.04 -17.13
CA GLU A 332 1.11 -8.73 -18.39
C GLU A 332 0.00 -8.58 -19.44
N VAL A 333 -1.26 -8.43 -19.03
CA VAL A 333 -2.37 -8.13 -19.96
C VAL A 333 -2.12 -6.82 -20.72
N GLY A 334 -1.42 -5.87 -20.09
CA GLY A 334 -1.01 -4.60 -20.71
C GLY A 334 0.29 -4.66 -21.50
N SER A 335 1.12 -5.70 -21.32
CA SER A 335 2.42 -5.80 -21.99
C SER A 335 2.30 -6.03 -23.51
N HIS A 336 1.14 -6.51 -23.97
CA HIS A 336 0.81 -6.69 -25.38
C HIS A 336 -0.55 -6.08 -25.78
N THR A 337 -0.94 -6.27 -27.04
CA THR A 337 -2.24 -5.85 -27.59
C THR A 337 -3.12 -7.06 -27.86
N TRP A 338 -4.42 -6.80 -28.03
CA TRP A 338 -5.46 -7.81 -28.15
C TRP A 338 -6.31 -7.61 -29.41
N ASP A 339 -6.86 -8.68 -29.95
CA ASP A 339 -7.87 -8.61 -30.99
C ASP A 339 -9.22 -8.11 -30.40
N PRO A 340 -9.92 -7.14 -31.03
CA PRO A 340 -11.17 -6.59 -30.48
C PRO A 340 -12.27 -7.62 -30.22
N ALA A 341 -12.36 -8.68 -31.02
CA ALA A 341 -13.35 -9.75 -30.80
C ALA A 341 -12.97 -10.65 -29.62
N THR A 342 -11.67 -10.77 -29.31
CA THR A 342 -11.21 -11.43 -28.08
C THR A 342 -11.61 -10.63 -26.84
N VAL A 343 -11.30 -9.33 -26.82
CA VAL A 343 -11.68 -8.44 -25.70
C VAL A 343 -13.20 -8.39 -25.52
N ALA A 344 -13.95 -8.27 -26.63
CA ALA A 344 -15.40 -8.25 -26.58
C ALA A 344 -16.03 -9.57 -26.07
N SER A 345 -15.31 -10.70 -26.12
CA SER A 345 -15.80 -11.98 -25.58
C SER A 345 -15.75 -12.07 -24.05
N TRP A 346 -14.97 -11.21 -23.39
CA TRP A 346 -14.76 -11.25 -21.95
C TRP A 346 -15.99 -10.86 -21.12
N GLY A 347 -16.81 -9.93 -21.61
CA GLY A 347 -17.97 -9.38 -20.90
C GLY A 347 -19.15 -9.09 -21.83
N GLU A 348 -20.31 -8.74 -21.27
CA GLU A 348 -21.54 -8.46 -22.05
C GLU A 348 -21.76 -6.97 -22.36
N THR A 349 -21.21 -6.08 -21.52
CA THR A 349 -21.44 -4.63 -21.58
C THR A 349 -20.12 -3.86 -21.57
N LEU A 350 -19.98 -2.93 -22.50
CA LEU A 350 -18.90 -1.93 -22.53
C LEU A 350 -19.42 -0.65 -21.87
N TYR A 351 -18.67 -0.13 -20.90
CA TYR A 351 -18.96 1.11 -20.19
C TYR A 351 -18.01 2.20 -20.69
N GLN A 352 -18.45 3.01 -21.64
CA GLN A 352 -17.68 4.14 -22.14
C GLN A 352 -17.70 5.27 -21.12
N LEU A 353 -16.52 5.60 -20.61
CA LEU A 353 -16.28 6.75 -19.77
C LEU A 353 -15.70 7.91 -20.59
N SER A 354 -16.24 9.10 -20.35
CA SER A 354 -15.79 10.37 -20.93
C SER A 354 -15.79 11.45 -19.86
N ALA A 355 -14.99 12.50 -20.03
CA ALA A 355 -15.08 13.68 -19.18
C ALA A 355 -16.34 14.48 -19.53
N THR A 356 -17.05 15.01 -18.53
CA THR A 356 -18.15 15.96 -18.77
C THR A 356 -17.60 17.19 -19.49
N GLU A 357 -18.22 17.59 -20.60
CA GLU A 357 -17.87 18.83 -21.28
C GLU A 357 -18.07 20.02 -20.34
N SER A 358 -16.97 20.64 -19.91
CA SER A 358 -17.03 21.94 -19.26
C SER A 358 -17.54 22.95 -20.29
N SER A 359 -18.73 23.50 -20.07
CA SER A 359 -19.18 24.67 -20.80
C SER A 359 -18.16 25.80 -20.57
N GLU A 360 -17.41 26.16 -21.61
CA GLU A 360 -16.57 27.35 -21.57
C GLU A 360 -17.50 28.59 -21.58
N GLU A 361 -17.69 29.20 -20.41
CA GLU A 361 -18.37 30.51 -20.22
C GLU A 361 -17.40 31.70 -20.37
#